data_AF-A0A845RA09-F1
#
_entry.id   AF-A0A845RA09-F1
#
_cell.length_a   1.000
_cell.length_b   1.000
_cell.length_c   1.000
_cell.angle_alpha   90.00
_cell.angle_beta   90.00
_cell.angle_gamma   90.00
#
_symmetry.space_group_name_H-M   'P 1'
#
loop_
_entity.id
_entity.type
_entity.pdbx_description
1 polymer ?
#
loop_
_entity_poly.entity_id
_entity_poly.type
_entity_poly.pdbx_seq_one_letter_code
_entity_poly.pdbx_strand_id
1 'polypeptide(L)'
;MARLKDNDARFRIWAEDGVWDAMPTDTPTEFGVGWQRPEEGSWGQMFDLQHWDGTETAILDLNWQEDNTLLLTGQTFDGGTSLLAFNPQTK
;
A
#
# COMPACT_ATOMS: atom_id res chain seq x y z
N MET A 1 -5.46 15.72 -11.96
CA MET A 1 -4.85 14.40 -12.10
C MET A 1 -5.97 13.40 -12.29
N ALA A 2 -5.94 12.63 -13.38
CA ALA A 2 -6.96 11.63 -13.64
C ALA A 2 -6.67 10.40 -12.78
N ARG A 3 -7.59 10.05 -11.88
CA ARG A 3 -7.73 8.66 -11.42
C ARG A 3 -7.84 7.82 -12.68
N LEU A 4 -7.07 6.73 -12.85
CA LEU A 4 -7.40 5.75 -13.88
C LEU A 4 -8.74 5.15 -13.46
N LYS A 5 -9.81 5.80 -13.92
CA LYS A 5 -11.20 5.50 -13.55
C LYS A 5 -11.67 4.15 -14.13
N ASP A 6 -10.81 3.52 -14.94
CA ASP A 6 -11.05 2.27 -15.67
C ASP A 6 -9.91 1.24 -15.50
N ASN A 7 -9.03 1.37 -14.50
CA ASN A 7 -8.05 0.32 -14.19
C ASN A 7 -8.54 -0.57 -13.05
N ASP A 8 -9.51 -1.44 -13.35
CA ASP A 8 -9.96 -2.54 -12.49
C ASP A 8 -8.87 -3.60 -12.24
N ALA A 9 -7.69 -3.46 -12.87
CA ALA A 9 -6.61 -4.38 -12.66
C ALA A 9 -5.92 -4.11 -11.32
N ARG A 10 -6.17 -5.03 -10.39
CA ARG A 10 -5.48 -5.16 -9.09
C ARG A 10 -4.05 -5.63 -9.33
N PHE A 11 -3.17 -4.72 -9.75
CA PHE A 11 -1.76 -5.02 -9.90
C PHE A 11 -1.10 -5.02 -8.53
N ARG A 12 -0.39 -6.11 -8.23
CA ARG A 12 0.55 -6.18 -7.12
C ARG A 12 1.87 -5.56 -7.56
N ILE A 13 2.40 -4.67 -6.75
CA ILE A 13 3.76 -4.17 -6.89
C ILE A 13 4.66 -4.98 -5.96
N TRP A 14 5.82 -5.37 -6.47
CA TRP A 14 6.79 -6.18 -5.74
C TRP A 14 7.94 -5.29 -5.26
N ALA A 15 8.42 -5.57 -4.05
CA ALA A 15 9.69 -5.05 -3.60
C ALA A 15 10.83 -5.63 -4.44
N GLU A 16 11.98 -4.96 -4.44
CA GLU A 16 13.14 -5.38 -5.23
C GLU A 16 13.66 -6.77 -4.83
N ASP A 17 13.50 -7.13 -3.55
CA ASP A 17 13.89 -8.44 -3.04
C ASP A 17 13.01 -9.59 -3.57
N GLY A 18 11.88 -9.29 -4.22
CA GLY A 18 10.91 -10.26 -4.72
C GLY A 18 10.19 -11.05 -3.62
N VAL A 19 10.33 -10.65 -2.36
CA VAL A 19 9.70 -11.29 -1.20
C VAL A 19 8.40 -10.58 -0.85
N TRP A 20 8.41 -9.24 -0.81
CA TRP A 20 7.26 -8.45 -0.39
C TRP A 20 6.43 -7.98 -1.58
N ASP A 21 5.11 -7.96 -1.39
CA ASP A 21 4.16 -7.42 -2.36
C ASP A 21 3.12 -6.52 -1.69
N ALA A 22 2.65 -5.52 -2.43
CA ALA A 22 1.60 -4.61 -1.99
C ALA A 22 0.59 -4.36 -3.11
N MET A 23 -0.65 -4.04 -2.73
CA MET A 23 -1.69 -3.65 -3.69
C MET A 23 -2.66 -2.63 -3.10
N PRO A 24 -3.15 -1.67 -3.91
CA PRO A 24 -4.30 -0.86 -3.54
C PRO A 24 -5.58 -1.71 -3.58
N THR A 25 -6.63 -1.27 -2.88
CA THR A 25 -7.96 -1.89 -2.98
C THR A 25 -9.00 -0.90 -3.52
N ASP A 26 -10.24 -1.38 -3.68
CA ASP A 26 -11.36 -0.54 -4.13
C ASP A 26 -11.78 0.48 -3.05
N THR A 27 -11.43 0.20 -1.79
CA THR A 27 -11.61 1.11 -0.66
C THR A 27 -10.47 2.13 -0.67
N PRO A 28 -10.74 3.45 -0.81
CA PRO A 28 -9.68 4.44 -0.98
C PRO A 28 -8.64 4.49 0.13
N THR A 29 -8.99 4.11 1.36
CA THR A 29 -8.10 4.15 2.53
C THR A 29 -7.38 2.83 2.78
N GLU A 30 -7.66 1.79 1.99
CA GLU A 30 -7.20 0.42 2.25
C GLU A 30 -6.14 -0.04 1.24
N PHE A 31 -5.19 -0.83 1.74
CA PHE A 31 -4.16 -1.49 0.96
C PHE A 31 -3.84 -2.87 1.54
N GLY A 32 -3.45 -3.79 0.68
CA GLY A 32 -2.95 -5.11 1.06
C GLY A 32 -1.44 -5.15 1.05
N VAL A 33 -0.84 -5.85 2.01
CA VAL A 33 0.59 -6.20 2.00
C VAL A 33 0.77 -7.66 2.31
N GLY A 34 1.70 -8.31 1.61
CA GLY A 34 2.03 -9.71 1.79
C GLY A 34 3.50 -10.00 1.57
N TRP A 35 3.88 -11.22 1.92
CA TRP A 35 5.15 -11.79 1.52
C TRP A 35 4.96 -13.20 0.97
N GLN A 36 5.86 -13.58 0.05
CA GLN A 36 5.99 -14.94 -0.44
C GLN A 36 7.46 -15.37 -0.38
N ARG A 37 7.72 -16.50 0.29
CA ARG A 37 9.06 -17.10 0.40
C ARG A 37 8.95 -18.58 0.04
N PRO A 38 9.73 -19.09 -0.93
CA PRO A 38 9.58 -20.45 -1.43
C PRO A 38 9.57 -21.56 -0.38
N GLU A 39 10.31 -21.39 0.72
CA GLU A 39 10.46 -22.40 1.78
C GLU A 39 9.66 -22.10 3.06
N GLU A 40 9.18 -20.86 3.23
CA GLU A 40 8.47 -20.43 4.45
C GLU A 40 6.96 -20.23 4.21
N GLY A 41 6.52 -20.23 2.94
CA GLY A 41 5.14 -20.09 2.53
C GLY A 41 4.78 -18.66 2.13
N SER A 42 3.59 -18.23 2.50
CA SER A 42 3.08 -16.90 2.16
C SER A 42 2.21 -16.34 3.28
N TRP A 43 2.22 -15.03 3.43
CA TRP A 43 1.34 -14.29 4.34
C TRP A 43 0.78 -13.06 3.64
N GLY A 44 -0.36 -12.58 4.10
CA GLY A 44 -0.90 -11.30 3.68
C GLY A 44 -1.93 -10.75 4.65
N GLN A 45 -2.02 -9.43 4.71
CA GLN A 45 -2.98 -8.71 5.55
C GLN A 45 -3.44 -7.43 4.85
N MET A 46 -4.71 -7.07 5.10
CA MET A 46 -5.27 -5.78 4.69
C MET A 46 -5.08 -4.75 5.81
N PHE A 47 -4.80 -3.52 5.42
CA PHE A 47 -4.63 -2.39 6.30
C PHE A 47 -5.49 -1.23 5.81
N ASP A 48 -6.14 -0.55 6.75
CA ASP A 48 -6.96 0.62 6.47
C ASP A 48 -6.37 1.81 7.23
N LEU A 49 -5.99 2.86 6.49
CA LEU A 49 -5.46 4.10 7.06
C LEU A 49 -6.45 4.72 8.05
N GLN A 50 -7.75 4.63 7.78
CA GLN A 50 -8.78 5.15 8.67
C GLN A 50 -8.71 4.50 10.06
N HIS A 51 -8.37 3.22 10.14
CA HIS A 51 -8.19 2.52 11.41
C HIS A 51 -6.80 2.72 12.02
N TRP A 52 -5.80 3.05 11.20
CA TRP A 52 -4.41 3.17 11.65
C TRP A 52 -4.12 4.54 12.26
N ASP A 53 -4.51 5.63 11.60
CA ASP A 53 -4.19 7.00 12.05
C ASP A 53 -5.42 7.88 12.29
N GLY A 54 -6.62 7.35 12.06
CA GLY A 54 -7.88 8.07 12.24
C GLY A 54 -8.16 9.10 11.14
N THR A 55 -7.35 9.18 10.09
CA THR A 55 -7.53 10.10 8.97
C THR A 55 -8.22 9.45 7.79
N GLU A 56 -9.14 10.20 7.16
CA GLU A 56 -9.71 9.85 5.86
C GLU A 56 -8.73 10.25 4.75
N THR A 57 -7.59 9.55 4.69
CA THR A 57 -6.56 9.75 3.66
C THR A 57 -6.74 8.73 2.54
N ALA A 58 -7.10 9.19 1.34
CA ALA A 58 -7.22 8.32 0.17
C ALA A 58 -5.85 7.99 -0.41
N ILE A 59 -5.51 6.72 -0.55
CA ILE A 59 -4.28 6.22 -1.16
C ILE A 59 -4.35 6.49 -2.66
N LEU A 60 -3.35 7.20 -3.16
CA LEU A 60 -3.16 7.51 -4.57
C LEU A 60 -2.12 6.61 -5.22
N ASP A 61 -1.08 6.24 -4.47
CA ASP A 61 0.02 5.45 -5.00
C ASP A 61 0.73 4.65 -3.89
N LEU A 62 1.36 3.56 -4.28
CA LEU A 62 2.18 2.68 -3.44
C LEU A 62 3.55 2.53 -4.10
N ASN A 63 4.62 2.65 -3.31
CA ASN A 63 5.97 2.52 -3.84
C ASN A 63 6.92 1.85 -2.85
N TRP A 64 7.48 0.69 -3.20
CA TRP A 64 8.51 0.04 -2.41
C TRP A 64 9.82 0.85 -2.47
N GLN A 65 10.43 1.06 -1.31
CA GLN A 65 11.75 1.65 -1.18
C GLN A 65 12.83 0.56 -1.14
N GLU A 66 14.09 0.94 -1.37
CA GLU A 66 15.25 0.01 -1.38
C GLU A 66 15.42 -0.76 -0.06
N ASP A 67 14.94 -0.21 1.05
CA ASP A 67 15.01 -0.81 2.39
C ASP A 67 13.80 -1.70 2.73
N ASN A 68 12.96 -2.01 1.74
CA ASN A 68 11.69 -2.73 1.89
C ASN A 68 10.65 -2.00 2.77
N THR A 69 10.79 -0.70 2.96
CA THR A 69 9.68 0.14 3.44
C THR A 69 8.72 0.42 2.28
N LEU A 70 7.42 0.29 2.52
CA LEU A 70 6.39 0.72 1.58
C LEU A 70 6.05 2.19 1.82
N LEU A 71 6.24 3.05 0.82
CA LEU A 71 5.79 4.44 0.86
C LEU A 71 4.38 4.54 0.27
N LEU A 72 3.46 5.10 1.04
CA LEU A 72 2.09 5.40 0.62
C LEU A 72 2.00 6.89 0.32
N THR A 73 1.58 7.22 -0.90
CA THR A 73 1.19 8.58 -1.25
C THR A 73 -0.31 8.71 -1.12
N GLY A 74 -0.75 9.59 -0.23
CA GLY A 74 -2.16 9.82 0.06
C GLY A 74 -2.62 11.23 -0.28
N GLN A 75 -3.93 11.40 -0.43
CA GLN A 75 -4.60 12.69 -0.46
C GLN A 75 -5.50 12.85 0.76
N THR A 76 -5.31 13.94 1.49
CA THR A 76 -6.12 14.31 2.65
C THR A 76 -7.44 14.92 2.20
N PHE A 77 -8.44 14.96 3.10
CA PHE A 77 -9.76 15.51 2.81
C PHE A 77 -9.75 16.96 2.32
N ASP A 78 -8.80 17.77 2.81
CA ASP A 78 -8.61 19.18 2.38
C ASP A 78 -7.86 19.32 1.04
N GLY A 79 -7.53 18.20 0.38
CA GLY A 79 -6.85 18.15 -0.92
C GLY A 79 -5.32 18.18 -0.83
N GLY A 80 -4.75 18.19 0.38
CA GLY A 80 -3.31 18.08 0.60
C GLY A 80 -2.75 16.71 0.21
N THR A 81 -1.42 16.62 0.11
CA THR A 81 -0.70 15.36 -0.11
C THR A 81 -0.06 14.90 1.19
N SER A 82 -0.27 13.64 1.55
CA SER A 82 0.34 12.97 2.69
C SER A 82 1.31 11.89 2.21
N LEU A 83 2.40 11.70 2.93
CA LEU A 83 3.37 10.62 2.70
C LEU A 83 3.49 9.81 3.98
N LEU A 84 3.20 8.51 3.90
CA LEU A 84 3.26 7.60 5.03
C LEU A 84 4.20 6.45 4.72
N ALA A 85 5.20 6.25 5.59
CA ALA A 85 6.10 5.11 5.52
C ALA A 85 5.51 3.93 6.29
N PHE A 86 5.43 2.78 5.64
CA PHE A 86 4.95 1.54 6.21
C PHE A 86 6.03 0.46 6.13
N ASN A 87 6.56 0.02 7.28
CA ASN A 87 7.49 -1.09 7.33
C ASN A 87 6.74 -2.39 7.69
N PRO A 88 6.65 -3.37 6.76
CA PRO A 88 5.92 -4.61 7.01
C PRO A 88 6.67 -5.61 7.91
N GLN A 89 7.98 -5.44 8.08
CA GLN A 89 8.78 -6.26 9.00
C GLN A 89 8.57 -5.86 10.46
N THR A 90 8.17 -4.61 10.68
CA THR A 90 7.97 -4.02 12.02
C THR A 90 6.53 -3.54 12.24
N LYS A 91 5.61 -3.93 11.36
CA LYS A 91 4.21 -3.53 11.41
C LYS A 91 3.60 -3.76 12.79
#